data_AF-A0A239AYL5-F1
#
_entry.id   AF-A0A239AYL5-F1
#
_cell.length_a   1.000
_cell.length_b   1.000
_cell.length_c   1.000
_cell.angle_alpha   90.00
_cell.angle_beta   90.00
_cell.angle_gamma   90.00
#
_symmetry.space_group_name_H-M   'P 1'
#
loop_
_entity.id
_entity.type
_entity.pdbx_description
1 polymer ?
#
loop_
_entity_poly.entity_id
_entity_poly.type
_entity_poly.pdbx_seq_one_letter_code
_entity_poly.pdbx_strand_id
1 'polypeptide(L)'
;MRWVRSLVAVVLALAITCSGAGVARADPTRGLVDAGAAEAAARGTTAGIAVLDRATGRYTDNGAKAHQRFGSASLVKLFIADSVLRRASLGEIGLGQADRDALGRMLRSSDDAAASRLWSRFGGSGIVHDVIRRYGLHETRPPANPRYWGLTQVTAHDLVVFYAGMLSGAGGLPAHDRDLVVDQLRRATVHGTDGVHQWFGLRDGLPHERVLGIKQGWMCCFADGYTWRHTTGLVGEDARYVVVVLARDERSRGSAHTTTSSTRIVQRMFPAGLVPRVQGAIGTRWYRMGGHTSRLGLPVGEEIALPGGATSHFRGGAIYWSPGTGAHWVTGAIRRTWEATGAERGRLGYPTSDEITLRGGAGSRFQGGAIYWSPGTGAHWVTGAIRRTWEATGAERGRLGYPTSDEITLRGGAGSRFQGGAIYWSPDTGAHWVTGAIRRTWEATGAERGRLGYPTSDEITLRGGAGSRFQGGAIYWSPDTGAHWVTGAIRRTWEATGAERGRLGYPTSDPRPVAGGTRVDFEHGSLTETSSGRVVTSGTRTAGGTP
;
A
#
# COMPACT_ATOMS: atom_id res chain seq x y z
N MET A 1 -37.65 44.70 -52.67
CA MET A 1 -38.00 43.27 -52.89
C MET A 1 -37.21 42.43 -51.90
N ARG A 2 -37.86 41.81 -50.90
CA ARG A 2 -38.03 40.34 -50.76
C ARG A 2 -36.71 39.59 -50.41
N TRP A 3 -36.49 38.76 -49.38
CA TRP A 3 -37.17 38.25 -48.16
C TRP A 3 -36.06 37.62 -47.25
N VAL A 4 -36.19 37.79 -45.93
CA VAL A 4 -36.05 36.84 -44.80
C VAL A 4 -34.92 35.78 -44.75
N ARG A 5 -34.25 35.69 -43.58
CA ARG A 5 -33.84 34.49 -42.76
C ARG A 5 -32.59 34.86 -41.93
N SER A 6 -32.37 34.53 -40.66
CA SER A 6 -33.09 33.85 -39.59
C SER A 6 -32.34 34.19 -38.28
N LEU A 7 -33.06 34.27 -37.15
CA LEU A 7 -32.45 34.27 -35.82
C LEU A 7 -31.68 32.96 -35.59
N VAL A 8 -30.44 33.04 -35.12
CA VAL A 8 -29.82 32.02 -34.27
C VAL A 8 -29.18 32.74 -33.09
N ALA A 9 -29.82 32.64 -31.93
CA ALA A 9 -29.24 33.04 -30.66
C ALA A 9 -28.14 32.05 -30.30
N VAL A 10 -26.88 32.49 -30.34
CA VAL A 10 -25.76 31.74 -29.76
C VAL A 10 -25.72 32.04 -28.27
N VAL A 11 -26.30 31.15 -27.47
CA VAL A 11 -26.06 31.11 -26.02
C VAL A 11 -24.65 30.55 -25.83
N LEU A 12 -23.69 31.41 -25.46
CA LEU A 12 -22.40 30.99 -24.93
C LEU A 12 -22.65 30.31 -23.57
N ALA A 13 -22.82 28.99 -23.57
CA ALA A 13 -22.62 28.19 -22.38
C ALA A 13 -21.10 28.02 -22.19
N LEU A 14 -20.53 28.82 -21.29
CA LEU A 14 -19.17 28.65 -20.81
C LEU A 14 -19.11 27.33 -20.01
N ALA A 15 -18.92 26.22 -20.71
CA ALA A 15 -18.55 24.96 -20.09
C ALA A 15 -17.12 25.13 -19.56
N ILE A 16 -16.99 25.52 -18.29
CA ILE A 16 -15.77 25.31 -17.53
C ILE A 16 -15.62 23.79 -17.41
N THR A 17 -14.97 23.21 -18.41
CA THR A 17 -14.34 21.91 -18.28
C THR A 17 -13.23 22.13 -17.28
N CYS A 18 -13.51 21.78 -16.01
CA CYS A 18 -12.47 21.38 -15.09
C CYS A 18 -11.82 20.13 -15.69
N SER A 19 -10.93 20.35 -16.65
CA SER A 19 -9.88 19.43 -17.00
C SER A 19 -9.11 19.24 -15.71
N GLY A 20 -9.43 18.16 -14.98
CA GLY A 20 -8.58 17.69 -13.91
C GLY A 20 -7.21 17.53 -14.52
N ALA A 21 -6.31 18.48 -14.23
CA ALA A 21 -4.91 18.36 -14.55
C ALA A 21 -4.46 17.09 -13.85
N GLY A 22 -4.43 15.99 -14.59
CA GLY A 22 -3.87 14.74 -14.13
C GLY A 22 -2.46 15.10 -13.71
N VAL A 23 -2.20 15.04 -12.41
CA VAL A 23 -0.84 15.09 -11.89
C VAL A 23 -0.10 14.02 -12.67
N ALA A 24 0.78 14.44 -13.59
CA ALA A 24 1.55 13.52 -14.40
C ALA A 24 2.25 12.57 -13.44
N ARG A 25 1.78 11.31 -13.40
CA ARG A 25 2.36 10.30 -12.52
C ARG A 25 3.82 10.18 -12.96
N ALA A 26 4.74 10.51 -12.05
CA ALA A 26 6.17 10.37 -12.31
C ALA A 26 6.43 8.98 -12.87
N ASP A 27 7.17 8.90 -13.97
CA ASP A 27 7.43 7.62 -14.61
C ASP A 27 8.54 6.86 -13.86
N PRO A 28 8.22 5.83 -13.04
CA PRO A 28 9.26 5.08 -12.35
C PRO A 28 10.26 4.43 -13.30
N THR A 29 9.89 4.00 -14.52
CA THR A 29 10.84 3.38 -15.47
C THR A 29 11.78 4.40 -16.10
N ARG A 30 11.35 5.66 -16.27
CA ARG A 30 12.23 6.76 -16.71
C ARG A 30 13.42 6.96 -15.79
N GLY A 31 13.18 7.01 -14.48
CA GLY A 31 14.26 7.13 -13.49
C GLY A 31 15.28 5.99 -13.57
N LEU A 32 14.84 4.75 -13.82
CA LEU A 32 15.74 3.59 -13.98
C LEU A 32 16.59 3.75 -15.24
N VAL A 33 15.95 4.06 -16.37
CA VAL A 33 16.63 4.22 -17.66
C VAL A 33 17.63 5.37 -17.63
N ASP A 34 17.28 6.51 -17.02
CA ASP A 34 18.19 7.64 -16.83
C ASP A 34 19.38 7.27 -15.95
N ALA A 35 19.15 6.54 -14.86
CA ALA A 35 20.21 6.08 -13.98
C ALA A 35 21.18 5.12 -14.70
N GLY A 36 20.65 4.21 -15.52
CA GLY A 36 21.46 3.32 -16.37
C GLY A 36 22.24 4.08 -17.45
N ALA A 37 21.62 5.06 -18.10
CA ALA A 37 22.26 5.89 -19.11
C ALA A 37 23.38 6.76 -18.51
N ALA A 38 23.18 7.28 -17.31
CA ALA A 38 24.18 8.01 -16.56
C ALA A 38 25.38 7.13 -16.18
N GLU A 39 25.13 5.90 -15.71
CA GLU A 39 26.22 4.92 -15.45
C GLU A 39 26.99 4.61 -16.74
N ALA A 40 26.30 4.34 -17.84
CA ALA A 40 26.94 4.08 -19.13
C ALA A 40 27.87 5.24 -19.53
N ALA A 41 27.38 6.49 -19.40
CA ALA A 41 28.17 7.69 -19.68
C ALA A 41 29.38 7.82 -18.74
N ALA A 42 29.20 7.61 -17.43
CA ALA A 42 30.27 7.68 -16.43
C ALA A 42 31.38 6.66 -16.71
N ARG A 43 31.03 5.48 -17.25
CA ARG A 43 31.99 4.45 -17.64
C ARG A 43 32.57 4.63 -19.04
N GLY A 44 32.11 5.64 -19.79
CA GLY A 44 32.46 5.86 -21.19
C GLY A 44 32.02 4.72 -22.11
N THR A 45 30.96 3.99 -21.75
CA THR A 45 30.42 2.88 -22.52
C THR A 45 29.22 3.34 -23.34
N THR A 46 29.20 2.97 -24.62
CA THR A 46 28.04 3.25 -25.47
C THR A 46 26.96 2.20 -25.19
N ALA A 47 25.81 2.64 -24.69
CA ALA A 47 24.70 1.74 -24.35
C ALA A 47 23.35 2.22 -24.86
N GLY A 48 22.64 1.36 -25.59
CA GLY A 48 21.20 1.49 -25.85
C GLY A 48 20.40 0.77 -24.77
N ILE A 49 19.45 1.47 -24.14
CA ILE A 49 18.68 0.95 -23.01
C ILE A 49 17.18 1.14 -23.28
N ALA A 50 16.41 0.07 -23.15
CA ALA A 50 14.96 0.10 -23.24
C ALA A 50 14.32 -0.85 -22.21
N VAL A 51 13.20 -0.42 -21.64
CA VAL A 51 12.42 -1.16 -20.64
C VAL A 51 10.94 -1.12 -21.03
N LEU A 52 10.27 -2.26 -20.94
CA LEU A 52 8.81 -2.35 -21.03
C LEU A 52 8.26 -2.97 -19.75
N ASP A 53 7.35 -2.26 -19.10
CA ASP A 53 6.47 -2.81 -18.06
C ASP A 53 5.19 -3.31 -18.73
N ARG A 54 5.10 -4.62 -18.97
CA ARG A 54 3.97 -5.25 -19.67
C ARG A 54 2.66 -5.18 -18.89
N ALA A 55 2.70 -5.02 -17.57
CA ALA A 55 1.48 -4.88 -16.77
C ALA A 55 0.81 -3.52 -17.02
N THR A 56 1.62 -2.48 -17.28
CA THR A 56 1.12 -1.12 -17.55
C THR A 56 1.12 -0.75 -19.04
N GLY A 57 1.75 -1.57 -19.89
CA GLY A 57 2.00 -1.28 -21.30
C GLY A 57 3.04 -0.18 -21.53
N ARG A 58 3.74 0.26 -20.47
CA ARG A 58 4.63 1.42 -20.56
C ARG A 58 6.02 1.04 -21.05
N TYR A 59 6.40 1.68 -22.14
CA TYR A 59 7.72 1.62 -22.74
C TYR A 59 8.54 2.87 -22.38
N THR A 60 9.81 2.69 -22.02
CA THR A 60 10.74 3.78 -21.74
C THR A 60 12.15 3.44 -22.23
N ASP A 61 12.83 4.41 -22.85
CA ASP A 61 14.18 4.23 -23.39
C ASP A 61 15.10 5.44 -23.20
N ASN A 62 16.39 5.28 -23.53
CA ASN A 62 17.40 6.34 -23.42
C ASN A 62 17.58 7.16 -24.71
N GLY A 63 16.51 7.33 -25.50
CA GLY A 63 16.46 8.19 -26.68
C GLY A 63 17.28 7.62 -27.84
N ALA A 64 17.98 8.48 -28.57
CA ALA A 64 18.72 8.11 -29.80
C ALA A 64 19.67 6.91 -29.64
N LYS A 65 20.21 6.68 -28.43
CA LYS A 65 21.06 5.51 -28.16
C LYS A 65 20.28 4.19 -28.16
N ALA A 66 19.01 4.18 -27.76
CA ALA A 66 18.17 2.98 -27.82
C ALA A 66 17.83 2.56 -29.25
N HIS A 67 17.78 3.53 -30.17
CA HIS A 67 17.54 3.38 -31.60
C HIS A 67 18.83 3.22 -32.42
N GLN A 68 20.00 3.24 -31.76
CA GLN A 68 21.27 2.97 -32.43
C GLN A 68 21.40 1.48 -32.72
N ARG A 69 21.91 1.14 -33.91
CA ARG A 69 22.15 -0.24 -34.31
C ARG A 69 23.41 -0.81 -33.66
N PHE A 70 23.27 -1.97 -33.05
CA PHE A 70 24.34 -2.80 -32.51
C PHE A 70 24.39 -4.12 -33.27
N GLY A 71 25.58 -4.70 -33.43
CA GLY A 71 25.67 -6.07 -33.88
C GLY A 71 25.13 -7.00 -32.79
N SER A 72 24.13 -7.81 -33.11
CA SER A 72 23.34 -8.59 -32.15
C SER A 72 24.16 -9.60 -31.34
N ALA A 73 25.30 -10.02 -31.85
CA ALA A 73 26.05 -11.16 -31.35
C ALA A 73 25.11 -12.36 -31.16
N SER A 74 25.08 -12.94 -29.96
CA SER A 74 24.21 -14.09 -29.64
C SER A 74 22.72 -13.76 -29.50
N LEU A 75 22.28 -12.50 -29.61
CA LEU A 75 20.86 -12.15 -29.50
C LEU A 75 20.02 -12.61 -30.70
N VAL A 76 20.59 -12.69 -31.90
CA VAL A 76 19.87 -13.20 -33.10
C VAL A 76 19.41 -14.65 -32.93
N LYS A 77 19.97 -15.41 -31.99
CA LYS A 77 19.53 -16.77 -31.67
C LYS A 77 18.05 -16.81 -31.25
N LEU A 78 17.52 -15.70 -30.70
CA LEU A 78 16.09 -15.54 -30.46
C LEU A 78 15.28 -15.55 -31.76
N PHE A 79 15.76 -14.87 -32.80
CA PHE A 79 15.14 -14.82 -34.12
C PHE A 79 15.23 -16.17 -34.84
N ILE A 80 16.35 -16.87 -34.68
CA ILE A 80 16.52 -18.25 -35.18
C ILE A 80 15.47 -19.15 -34.54
N ALA A 81 15.37 -19.16 -33.21
CA ALA A 81 14.41 -20.01 -32.51
C ALA A 81 12.97 -19.69 -32.91
N ASP A 82 12.61 -18.41 -32.91
CA ASP A 82 11.26 -17.95 -33.24
C ASP A 82 10.84 -18.32 -34.67
N SER A 83 11.66 -17.99 -35.68
CA SER A 83 11.35 -18.32 -37.08
C SER A 83 11.31 -19.82 -37.32
N VAL A 84 12.29 -20.58 -36.79
CA VAL A 84 12.37 -22.04 -36.98
C VAL A 84 11.19 -22.76 -36.34
N LEU A 85 10.87 -22.44 -35.08
CA LEU A 85 9.73 -23.05 -34.38
C LEU A 85 8.41 -22.69 -35.09
N ARG A 86 8.23 -21.42 -35.45
CA ARG A 86 7.02 -20.98 -36.16
C ARG A 86 6.83 -21.74 -37.47
N ARG A 87 7.87 -21.79 -38.31
CA ARG A 87 7.79 -22.46 -39.62
C ARG A 87 7.59 -23.97 -39.49
N ALA A 88 8.15 -24.58 -38.44
CA ALA A 88 7.88 -25.98 -38.12
C ALA A 88 6.41 -26.20 -37.71
N SER A 89 5.85 -25.32 -36.89
CA SER A 89 4.42 -25.38 -36.50
C SER A 89 3.46 -25.23 -37.69
N LEU A 90 3.90 -24.56 -38.76
CA LEU A 90 3.17 -24.39 -40.02
C LEU A 90 3.36 -25.57 -40.99
N GLY A 91 4.23 -26.53 -40.67
CA GLY A 91 4.58 -27.63 -41.58
C GLY A 91 5.48 -27.21 -42.74
N GLU A 92 6.04 -26.01 -42.73
CA GLU A 92 6.94 -25.52 -43.79
C GLU A 92 8.33 -26.16 -43.71
N ILE A 93 8.76 -26.56 -42.51
CA ILE A 93 10.02 -27.26 -42.28
C ILE A 93 9.82 -28.41 -41.28
N GLY A 94 10.63 -29.47 -41.42
CA GLY A 94 10.68 -30.56 -40.45
C GLY A 94 11.75 -30.33 -39.39
N LEU A 95 11.38 -30.46 -38.11
CA LEU A 95 12.33 -30.48 -36.98
C LEU A 95 12.49 -31.89 -36.42
N GLY A 96 13.71 -32.42 -36.49
CA GLY A 96 14.10 -33.66 -35.81
C GLY A 96 14.51 -33.40 -34.36
N GLN A 97 14.79 -34.47 -33.61
CA GLN A 97 15.21 -34.36 -32.21
C GLN A 97 16.51 -33.56 -32.04
N ALA A 98 17.49 -33.79 -32.92
CA ALA A 98 18.76 -33.04 -32.90
C ALA A 98 18.56 -31.52 -33.13
N ASP A 99 17.54 -31.11 -33.88
CA ASP A 99 17.20 -29.69 -34.06
C ASP A 99 16.61 -29.09 -32.79
N ARG A 100 15.71 -29.82 -32.13
CA ARG A 100 15.11 -29.42 -30.85
C ARG A 100 16.18 -29.31 -29.74
N ASP A 101 17.10 -30.26 -29.69
CA ASP A 101 18.21 -30.23 -28.74
C ASP A 101 19.16 -29.05 -29.04
N ALA A 102 19.41 -28.77 -30.32
CA ALA A 102 20.19 -27.61 -30.75
C ALA A 102 19.51 -26.29 -30.36
N LEU A 103 18.19 -26.15 -30.55
CA LEU A 103 17.42 -24.97 -30.13
C LEU A 103 17.56 -24.74 -28.62
N GLY A 104 17.44 -25.81 -27.81
CA GLY A 104 17.61 -25.76 -26.37
C GLY A 104 19.00 -25.26 -25.96
N ARG A 105 20.07 -25.90 -26.46
CA ARG A 105 21.46 -25.49 -26.14
C ARG A 105 21.79 -24.09 -26.63
N MET A 106 21.32 -23.72 -27.82
CA MET A 106 21.51 -22.40 -28.43
C MET A 106 20.93 -21.28 -27.56
N LEU A 107 19.72 -21.47 -27.03
CA LEU A 107 19.06 -20.48 -26.18
C LEU A 107 19.66 -20.46 -24.77
N ARG A 108 19.79 -21.64 -24.16
CA ARG A 108 20.17 -21.81 -22.74
C ARG A 108 21.66 -21.54 -22.46
N SER A 109 22.53 -22.03 -23.34
CA SER A 109 23.99 -21.99 -23.15
C SER A 109 24.70 -21.23 -24.26
N SER A 110 23.95 -20.49 -25.08
CA SER A 110 24.47 -19.65 -26.16
C SER A 110 25.33 -20.41 -27.19
N ASP A 111 25.06 -21.69 -27.42
CA ASP A 111 25.86 -22.56 -28.30
C ASP A 111 25.93 -22.05 -29.76
N ASP A 112 27.15 -21.74 -30.22
CA ASP A 112 27.43 -21.21 -31.56
C ASP A 112 27.36 -22.27 -32.66
N ALA A 113 27.73 -23.52 -32.37
CA ALA A 113 27.65 -24.61 -33.32
C ALA A 113 26.18 -24.96 -33.60
N ALA A 114 25.34 -24.97 -32.55
CA ALA A 114 23.90 -25.11 -32.66
C ALA A 114 23.28 -23.97 -33.48
N ALA A 115 23.64 -22.71 -33.18
CA ALA A 115 23.16 -21.56 -33.95
C ALA A 115 23.56 -21.63 -35.42
N SER A 116 24.83 -21.91 -35.71
CA SER A 116 25.34 -21.98 -37.09
C SER A 116 24.68 -23.10 -37.88
N ARG A 117 24.45 -24.25 -37.24
CA ARG A 117 23.71 -25.37 -37.84
C ARG A 117 22.27 -24.98 -38.18
N LEU A 118 21.54 -24.39 -37.24
CA LEU A 118 20.14 -23.98 -37.44
C LEU A 118 20.03 -22.84 -38.47
N TRP A 119 20.92 -21.86 -38.41
CA TRP A 119 21.00 -20.75 -39.35
C TRP A 119 21.24 -21.23 -40.78
N SER A 120 22.30 -22.00 -41.02
CA SER A 120 22.64 -22.48 -42.37
C SER A 120 21.60 -23.45 -42.93
N ARG A 121 21.00 -24.29 -42.09
CA ARG A 121 20.00 -25.27 -42.53
C ARG A 121 18.64 -24.64 -42.85
N PHE A 122 18.21 -23.64 -42.08
CA PHE A 122 16.81 -23.16 -42.12
C PHE A 122 16.62 -21.78 -42.73
N GLY A 123 17.63 -21.20 -43.40
CA GLY A 123 17.40 -20.09 -44.33
C GLY A 123 18.27 -18.84 -44.14
N GLY A 124 19.30 -18.91 -43.31
CA GLY A 124 20.27 -17.82 -43.14
C GLY A 124 19.62 -16.47 -42.85
N SER A 125 20.01 -15.42 -43.58
CA SER A 125 19.42 -14.07 -43.44
C SER A 125 17.90 -14.01 -43.67
N GLY A 126 17.31 -15.01 -44.35
CA GLY A 126 15.86 -15.13 -44.50
C GLY A 126 15.12 -15.24 -43.16
N ILE A 127 15.76 -15.82 -42.14
CA ILE A 127 15.25 -15.88 -40.75
C ILE A 127 15.02 -14.47 -40.21
N VAL A 128 15.97 -13.56 -40.43
CA VAL A 128 15.87 -12.17 -39.94
C VAL A 128 14.78 -11.42 -40.69
N HIS A 129 14.67 -11.61 -42.02
CA HIS A 129 13.61 -11.00 -42.81
C HIS A 129 12.21 -11.46 -42.40
N ASP A 130 12.06 -12.74 -42.06
CA ASP A 130 10.80 -13.28 -41.54
C ASP A 130 10.40 -12.60 -40.21
N VAL A 131 11.32 -12.56 -39.24
CA VAL A 131 11.08 -11.90 -37.95
C VAL A 131 10.79 -10.40 -38.12
N ILE A 132 11.58 -9.68 -38.94
CA ILE A 132 11.33 -8.25 -39.23
C ILE A 132 9.90 -8.03 -39.69
N ARG A 133 9.42 -8.86 -40.63
CA ARG A 133 8.09 -8.73 -41.21
C ARG A 133 6.99 -9.04 -40.19
N ARG A 134 7.14 -10.13 -39.42
CA ARG A 134 6.10 -10.59 -38.48
C ARG A 134 5.94 -9.69 -37.26
N TYR A 135 7.02 -9.07 -36.79
CA TYR A 135 6.98 -8.21 -35.61
C TYR A 135 6.99 -6.71 -35.94
N GLY A 136 7.12 -6.33 -37.21
CA GLY A 136 7.21 -4.92 -37.61
C GLY A 136 8.49 -4.23 -37.12
N LEU A 137 9.63 -4.91 -37.20
CA LEU A 137 10.90 -4.37 -36.71
C LEU A 137 11.49 -3.39 -37.74
N HIS A 138 11.37 -2.09 -37.47
CA HIS A 138 11.71 -1.05 -38.45
C HIS A 138 13.20 -0.73 -38.52
N GLU A 139 13.97 -1.05 -37.47
CA GLU A 139 15.37 -0.64 -37.33
C GLU A 139 16.34 -1.80 -37.51
N THR A 140 15.89 -3.02 -37.23
CA THR A 140 16.64 -4.27 -37.34
C THR A 140 16.96 -4.60 -38.80
N ARG A 141 18.19 -5.07 -39.08
CA ARG A 141 18.64 -5.43 -40.43
C ARG A 141 19.41 -6.74 -40.42
N PRO A 142 19.30 -7.57 -41.47
CA PRO A 142 20.13 -8.77 -41.62
C PRO A 142 21.63 -8.42 -41.67
N PRO A 143 22.53 -9.38 -41.41
CA PRO A 143 23.96 -9.15 -41.53
C PRO A 143 24.34 -8.89 -42.99
N ALA A 144 25.27 -7.96 -43.21
CA ALA A 144 25.76 -7.65 -44.56
C ALA A 144 26.39 -8.88 -45.24
N ASN A 145 27.07 -9.73 -44.48
CA ASN A 145 27.53 -11.03 -44.93
C ASN A 145 26.72 -12.14 -44.23
N PRO A 146 25.94 -12.95 -44.98
CA PRO A 146 25.05 -13.96 -44.42
C PRO A 146 25.78 -15.10 -43.69
N ARG A 147 27.12 -15.21 -43.84
CA ARG A 147 27.92 -16.18 -43.07
C ARG A 147 28.04 -15.81 -41.58
N TYR A 148 27.87 -14.54 -41.22
CA TYR A 148 28.07 -14.05 -39.86
C TYR A 148 26.74 -13.63 -39.23
N TRP A 149 25.95 -14.60 -38.77
CA TRP A 149 24.65 -14.37 -38.14
C TRP A 149 24.72 -13.34 -36.99
N GLY A 150 25.80 -13.32 -36.20
CA GLY A 150 25.98 -12.40 -35.08
C GLY A 150 26.08 -10.92 -35.47
N LEU A 151 26.38 -10.63 -36.74
CA LEU A 151 26.42 -9.26 -37.28
C LEU A 151 25.04 -8.74 -37.72
N THR A 152 23.96 -9.49 -37.44
CA THR A 152 22.59 -8.96 -37.56
C THR A 152 22.49 -7.69 -36.74
N GLN A 153 22.03 -6.59 -37.33
CA GLN A 153 21.95 -5.32 -36.64
C GLN A 153 20.61 -5.19 -35.92
N VAL A 154 20.64 -4.91 -34.62
CA VAL A 154 19.46 -4.77 -33.74
C VAL A 154 19.53 -3.46 -32.97
N THR A 155 18.38 -2.98 -32.50
CA THR A 155 18.29 -1.83 -31.59
C THR A 155 17.65 -2.26 -30.27
N ALA A 156 17.83 -1.46 -29.21
CA ALA A 156 17.21 -1.77 -27.93
C ALA A 156 15.68 -1.68 -28.04
N HIS A 157 15.19 -0.70 -28.80
CA HIS A 157 13.79 -0.54 -29.15
C HIS A 157 13.22 -1.80 -29.82
N ASP A 158 13.79 -2.23 -30.95
CA ASP A 158 13.24 -3.36 -31.71
C ASP A 158 13.29 -4.68 -30.95
N LEU A 159 14.28 -4.88 -30.07
CA LEU A 159 14.31 -6.07 -29.21
C LEU A 159 13.17 -6.06 -28.19
N VAL A 160 12.79 -4.90 -27.64
CA VAL A 160 11.60 -4.79 -26.79
C VAL A 160 10.33 -5.07 -27.58
N VAL A 161 10.21 -4.52 -28.81
CA VAL A 161 9.07 -4.81 -29.71
C VAL A 161 8.98 -6.31 -30.01
N PHE A 162 10.10 -6.96 -30.33
CA PHE A 162 10.17 -8.40 -30.56
C PHE A 162 9.72 -9.20 -29.33
N TYR A 163 10.28 -8.94 -28.15
CA TYR A 163 9.88 -9.64 -26.92
C TYR A 163 8.41 -9.44 -26.61
N ALA A 164 7.89 -8.21 -26.73
CA ALA A 164 6.49 -7.91 -26.49
C ALA A 164 5.56 -8.69 -27.44
N GLY A 165 5.89 -8.69 -28.74
CA GLY A 165 5.13 -9.42 -29.75
C GLY A 165 5.23 -10.94 -29.61
N MET A 166 6.40 -11.48 -29.24
CA MET A 166 6.59 -12.92 -29.01
C MET A 166 5.75 -13.37 -27.82
N LEU A 167 5.72 -12.58 -26.74
CA LEU A 167 4.96 -12.90 -25.53
C LEU A 167 3.44 -12.82 -25.75
N SER A 168 2.98 -11.82 -26.50
CA SER A 168 1.56 -11.65 -26.84
C SER A 168 1.07 -12.60 -27.94
N GLY A 169 1.98 -13.23 -28.69
CA GLY A 169 1.65 -14.04 -29.86
C GLY A 169 1.41 -13.25 -31.13
N ALA A 170 1.62 -11.92 -31.13
CA ALA A 170 1.39 -11.05 -32.29
C ALA A 170 2.20 -11.46 -33.53
N GLY A 171 3.40 -12.04 -33.34
CA GLY A 171 4.21 -12.56 -34.44
C GLY A 171 3.85 -13.99 -34.89
N GLY A 172 2.78 -14.57 -34.34
CA GLY A 172 2.23 -15.87 -34.76
C GLY A 172 2.92 -17.11 -34.18
N LEU A 173 3.94 -16.97 -33.33
CA LEU A 173 4.57 -18.10 -32.65
C LEU A 173 3.53 -18.80 -31.72
N PRO A 174 3.29 -20.12 -31.85
CA PRO A 174 2.37 -20.81 -30.97
C PRO A 174 2.76 -20.74 -29.50
N ALA A 175 1.77 -20.77 -28.60
CA ALA A 175 1.99 -20.65 -27.16
C ALA A 175 2.99 -21.69 -26.61
N HIS A 176 2.89 -22.95 -27.03
CA HIS A 176 3.81 -24.00 -26.57
C HIS A 176 5.27 -23.77 -26.99
N ASP A 177 5.50 -23.24 -28.20
CA ASP A 177 6.83 -22.91 -28.70
C ASP A 177 7.39 -21.65 -28.03
N ARG A 178 6.55 -20.64 -27.82
CA ARG A 178 6.89 -19.46 -27.01
C ARG A 178 7.31 -19.88 -25.61
N ASP A 179 6.54 -20.75 -24.98
CA ASP A 179 6.80 -21.21 -23.61
C ASP A 179 8.10 -22.03 -23.54
N LEU A 180 8.43 -22.80 -24.59
CA LEU A 180 9.74 -23.44 -24.75
C LEU A 180 10.87 -22.41 -24.80
N VAL A 181 10.75 -21.36 -25.61
CA VAL A 181 11.77 -20.29 -25.68
C VAL A 181 11.96 -19.67 -24.30
N VAL A 182 10.87 -19.26 -23.64
CA VAL A 182 10.90 -18.65 -22.31
C VAL A 182 11.52 -19.59 -21.26
N ASP A 183 11.17 -20.87 -21.26
CA ASP A 183 11.77 -21.87 -20.37
C ASP A 183 13.29 -21.99 -20.57
N GLN A 184 13.77 -22.01 -21.81
CA GLN A 184 15.21 -22.04 -22.08
C GLN A 184 15.93 -20.79 -21.59
N LEU A 185 15.34 -19.61 -21.76
CA LEU A 185 15.90 -18.36 -21.23
C LEU A 185 15.94 -18.37 -19.69
N ARG A 186 14.93 -18.95 -19.03
CA ARG A 186 14.87 -19.10 -17.56
C ARG A 186 15.90 -20.07 -17.00
N ARG A 187 16.37 -21.01 -17.82
CA ARG A 187 17.38 -22.00 -17.47
C ARG A 187 18.79 -21.62 -17.93
N ALA A 188 19.02 -20.36 -18.32
CA ALA A 188 20.29 -19.89 -18.83
C ALA A 188 21.45 -20.31 -17.92
N THR A 189 22.46 -20.97 -18.50
CA THR A 189 23.62 -21.47 -17.74
C THR A 189 24.53 -20.34 -17.31
N VAL A 190 25.30 -20.56 -16.22
CA VAL A 190 26.27 -19.58 -15.70
C VAL A 190 27.29 -19.20 -16.78
N HIS A 191 27.75 -20.19 -17.55
CA HIS A 191 28.69 -19.99 -18.65
C HIS A 191 28.04 -20.40 -19.98
N GLY A 192 28.46 -19.75 -21.07
CA GLY A 192 28.23 -20.25 -22.41
C GLY A 192 29.02 -21.54 -22.67
N THR A 193 28.71 -22.24 -23.76
CA THR A 193 29.48 -23.43 -24.19
C THR A 193 30.94 -23.13 -24.52
N ASP A 194 31.24 -21.86 -24.79
CA ASP A 194 32.58 -21.31 -25.04
C ASP A 194 33.32 -20.89 -23.75
N GLY A 195 32.72 -21.11 -22.58
CA GLY A 195 33.32 -20.78 -21.27
C GLY A 195 33.17 -19.32 -20.85
N VAL A 196 32.54 -18.46 -21.64
CA VAL A 196 32.29 -17.06 -21.25
C VAL A 196 31.23 -17.03 -20.14
N HIS A 197 31.51 -16.30 -19.06
CA HIS A 197 30.51 -16.04 -18.02
C HIS A 197 29.30 -15.35 -18.66
N GLN A 198 28.14 -16.00 -18.68
CA GLN A 198 26.92 -15.56 -19.35
C GLN A 198 25.99 -14.76 -18.42
N TRP A 199 26.10 -14.89 -17.09
CA TRP A 199 25.18 -14.22 -16.16
C TRP A 199 25.40 -12.71 -15.99
N PHE A 200 26.39 -12.11 -16.66
CA PHE A 200 26.60 -10.67 -16.62
C PHE A 200 25.34 -9.88 -17.01
N GLY A 201 25.25 -8.64 -16.53
CA GLY A 201 24.11 -7.79 -16.82
C GLY A 201 22.94 -8.09 -15.90
N LEU A 202 21.86 -8.66 -16.45
CA LEU A 202 20.59 -8.83 -15.74
C LEU A 202 20.68 -9.78 -14.56
N ARG A 203 21.31 -10.95 -14.71
CA ARG A 203 21.31 -11.96 -13.64
C ARG A 203 22.19 -11.54 -12.47
N ASP A 204 23.41 -11.07 -12.74
CA ASP A 204 24.30 -10.54 -11.70
C ASP A 204 23.85 -9.16 -11.16
N GLY A 205 23.12 -8.39 -11.96
CA GLY A 205 22.61 -7.07 -11.59
C GLY A 205 21.31 -7.10 -10.78
N LEU A 206 20.60 -8.24 -10.77
CA LEU A 206 19.35 -8.45 -10.05
C LEU A 206 19.43 -9.66 -9.11
N PRO A 207 20.34 -9.65 -8.11
CA PRO A 207 20.61 -10.81 -7.27
C PRO A 207 19.42 -11.23 -6.39
N HIS A 208 18.43 -10.37 -6.18
CA HIS A 208 17.24 -10.67 -5.37
C HIS A 208 16.06 -11.13 -6.21
N GLU A 209 16.18 -11.13 -7.54
CA GLU A 209 15.12 -11.59 -8.42
C GLU A 209 15.23 -13.10 -8.65
N ARG A 210 14.18 -13.83 -8.25
CA ARG A 210 14.19 -15.30 -8.29
C ARG A 210 13.89 -15.83 -9.68
N VAL A 211 13.05 -15.15 -10.44
CA VAL A 211 12.59 -15.60 -11.76
C VAL A 211 13.02 -14.61 -12.84
N LEU A 212 13.99 -15.04 -13.63
CA LEU A 212 14.62 -14.29 -14.70
C LEU A 212 14.80 -15.21 -15.90
N GLY A 213 14.29 -14.81 -17.06
CA GLY A 213 14.69 -15.40 -18.34
C GLY A 213 15.66 -14.46 -19.04
N ILE A 214 16.87 -14.90 -19.36
CA ILE A 214 17.90 -14.02 -19.92
C ILE A 214 18.45 -14.55 -21.24
N LYS A 215 18.79 -13.62 -22.14
CA LYS A 215 19.66 -13.89 -23.28
C LYS A 215 20.73 -12.82 -23.38
N GLN A 216 21.98 -13.27 -23.34
CA GLN A 216 23.14 -12.43 -23.53
C GLN A 216 23.68 -12.54 -24.95
N GLY A 217 24.32 -11.45 -25.37
CA GLY A 217 25.09 -11.33 -26.60
C GLY A 217 26.50 -10.90 -26.28
N TRP A 218 27.49 -11.70 -26.66
CA TRP A 218 28.89 -11.27 -26.60
C TRP A 218 29.57 -11.58 -27.92
N MET A 219 30.37 -10.62 -28.38
CA MET A 219 31.33 -10.87 -29.44
C MET A 219 32.47 -9.87 -29.32
N CYS A 220 33.63 -10.33 -29.76
CA CYS A 220 34.81 -9.55 -30.06
C CYS A 220 35.54 -10.35 -31.13
N CYS A 221 36.24 -9.76 -32.07
CA CYS A 221 36.23 -8.38 -32.49
C CYS A 221 36.24 -8.51 -34.01
N PHE A 222 35.19 -8.02 -34.66
CA PHE A 222 35.15 -8.04 -36.12
C PHE A 222 35.95 -6.83 -36.65
N ALA A 223 35.88 -6.57 -37.95
CA ALA A 223 36.57 -5.43 -38.55
C ALA A 223 36.11 -4.06 -38.02
N ASP A 224 35.06 -4.02 -37.19
CA ASP A 224 34.50 -2.81 -36.58
C ASP A 224 35.28 -2.29 -35.35
N GLY A 225 36.23 -3.07 -34.82
CA GLY A 225 37.07 -2.66 -33.70
C GLY A 225 36.36 -2.54 -32.35
N TYR A 226 35.16 -3.12 -32.20
CA TYR A 226 34.38 -3.04 -30.96
C TYR A 226 34.34 -4.36 -30.19
N THR A 227 34.19 -4.22 -28.87
CA THR A 227 33.76 -5.31 -27.98
C THR A 227 32.31 -5.10 -27.60
N TRP A 228 31.51 -6.16 -27.75
CA TRP A 228 30.06 -6.13 -27.54
C TRP A 228 29.70 -6.99 -26.33
N ARG A 229 28.89 -6.44 -25.42
CA ARG A 229 28.30 -7.16 -24.28
C ARG A 229 26.86 -6.69 -24.08
N HIS A 230 25.93 -7.57 -24.38
CA HIS A 230 24.50 -7.30 -24.35
C HIS A 230 23.84 -8.19 -23.32
N THR A 231 22.90 -7.61 -22.57
CA THR A 231 22.04 -8.34 -21.65
C THR A 231 20.60 -7.97 -21.95
N THR A 232 19.78 -8.99 -22.18
CA THR A 232 18.35 -8.82 -22.42
C THR A 232 17.58 -9.89 -21.67
N GLY A 233 16.33 -9.61 -21.31
CA GLY A 233 15.57 -10.63 -20.61
C GLY A 233 14.18 -10.22 -20.13
N LEU A 234 13.53 -11.23 -19.59
CA LEU A 234 12.21 -11.26 -19.02
C LEU A 234 12.34 -11.36 -17.50
N VAL A 235 11.75 -10.42 -16.77
CA VAL A 235 11.89 -10.32 -15.33
C VAL A 235 10.54 -10.47 -14.65
N GLY A 236 10.44 -11.38 -13.67
CA GLY A 236 9.21 -11.73 -12.97
C GLY A 236 8.58 -13.06 -13.43
N GLU A 237 7.71 -13.62 -12.60
CA GLU A 237 7.03 -14.92 -12.83
C GLU A 237 6.14 -14.92 -14.08
N ASP A 238 5.53 -13.78 -14.37
CA ASP A 238 4.67 -13.50 -15.52
C ASP A 238 5.41 -12.82 -16.69
N ALA A 239 6.74 -12.72 -16.58
CA ALA A 239 7.58 -11.93 -17.49
C ALA A 239 7.10 -10.48 -17.60
N ARG A 240 6.67 -9.86 -16.49
CA ARG A 240 6.17 -8.47 -16.46
C ARG A 240 7.12 -7.48 -17.12
N TYR A 241 8.40 -7.51 -16.78
CA TYR A 241 9.36 -6.56 -17.35
C TYR A 241 10.15 -7.20 -18.48
N VAL A 242 10.26 -6.48 -19.59
CA VAL A 242 11.30 -6.72 -20.61
C VAL A 242 12.37 -5.66 -20.40
N VAL A 243 13.62 -6.08 -20.21
CA VAL A 243 14.75 -5.17 -20.04
C VAL A 243 15.80 -5.49 -21.09
N VAL A 244 16.25 -4.46 -21.82
CA VAL A 244 17.25 -4.56 -22.87
C VAL A 244 18.36 -3.55 -22.61
N VAL A 245 19.60 -4.03 -22.51
CA VAL A 245 20.81 -3.21 -22.46
C VAL A 245 21.79 -3.73 -23.51
N LEU A 246 21.99 -2.93 -24.56
CA LEU A 246 22.97 -3.19 -25.61
C LEU A 246 24.21 -2.33 -25.35
N ALA A 247 25.30 -2.92 -24.85
CA ALA A 247 26.54 -2.18 -24.62
C ALA A 247 27.67 -2.55 -25.59
N ARG A 248 28.47 -1.54 -25.96
CA ARG A 248 29.74 -1.70 -26.69
C ARG A 248 30.80 -0.72 -26.20
N ASP A 249 32.06 -1.12 -26.34
CA ASP A 249 33.24 -0.28 -26.14
C ASP A 249 34.25 -0.53 -27.26
N GLU A 250 35.19 0.41 -27.45
CA GLU A 250 36.38 0.17 -28.26
C GLU A 250 37.15 -1.06 -27.76
N ARG A 251 37.70 -1.85 -28.68
CA ARG A 251 38.48 -3.07 -28.38
C ARG A 251 39.59 -2.82 -27.36
N SER A 252 40.22 -1.65 -27.39
CA SER A 252 41.30 -1.23 -26.48
C SER A 252 40.91 -1.29 -25.00
N ARG A 253 39.62 -1.14 -24.66
CA ARG A 253 39.12 -1.21 -23.27
C ARG A 253 38.99 -2.63 -22.73
N GLY A 254 38.94 -3.62 -23.61
CA GLY A 254 38.87 -5.04 -23.27
C GLY A 254 37.48 -5.51 -22.83
N SER A 255 37.26 -6.82 -22.99
CA SER A 255 35.99 -7.50 -22.69
C SER A 255 35.55 -7.41 -21.23
N ALA A 256 36.48 -7.39 -20.29
CA ALA A 256 36.17 -7.29 -18.86
C ALA A 256 35.52 -5.95 -18.51
N HIS A 257 35.97 -4.85 -19.13
CA HIS A 257 35.39 -3.52 -18.94
C HIS A 257 33.94 -3.48 -19.40
N THR A 258 33.65 -3.87 -20.65
CA THR A 258 32.28 -3.85 -21.20
C THR A 258 31.35 -4.77 -20.41
N THR A 259 31.84 -5.93 -19.98
CA THR A 259 31.08 -6.88 -19.15
C THR A 259 30.71 -6.24 -17.80
N THR A 260 31.68 -5.62 -17.14
CA THR A 260 31.45 -4.87 -15.89
C THR A 260 30.49 -3.72 -16.10
N SER A 261 30.65 -2.94 -17.18
CA SER A 261 29.78 -1.83 -17.51
C SER A 261 28.34 -2.26 -17.71
N SER A 262 28.09 -3.33 -18.47
CA SER A 262 26.73 -3.85 -18.66
C SER A 262 26.05 -4.26 -17.36
N THR A 263 26.81 -4.87 -16.43
CA THR A 263 26.30 -5.25 -15.10
C THR A 263 26.06 -4.03 -14.21
N ARG A 264 26.98 -3.08 -14.19
CA ARG A 264 26.84 -1.83 -13.43
C ARG A 264 25.65 -0.99 -13.91
N ILE A 265 25.42 -0.94 -15.22
CA ILE A 265 24.23 -0.28 -15.78
C ILE A 265 22.96 -0.89 -15.19
N VAL A 266 22.81 -2.22 -15.19
CA VAL A 266 21.64 -2.89 -14.59
C VAL A 266 21.54 -2.62 -13.08
N GLN A 267 22.64 -2.72 -12.33
CA GLN A 267 22.65 -2.43 -10.90
C GLN A 267 22.24 -0.99 -10.61
N ARG A 268 22.62 -0.05 -11.47
CA ARG A 268 22.24 1.36 -11.33
C ARG A 268 20.79 1.61 -11.71
N MET A 269 20.27 0.90 -12.72
CA MET A 269 18.84 0.87 -13.04
C MET A 269 18.03 0.31 -11.86
N PHE A 270 18.50 -0.74 -11.19
CA PHE A 270 17.77 -1.46 -10.15
C PHE A 270 18.60 -1.61 -8.86
N PRO A 271 18.78 -0.52 -8.08
CA PRO A 271 19.68 -0.52 -6.92
C PRO A 271 19.29 -1.49 -5.80
N ALA A 272 18.02 -1.91 -5.75
CA ALA A 272 17.54 -2.92 -4.81
C ALA A 272 17.86 -4.36 -5.22
N GLY A 273 18.39 -4.59 -6.43
CA GLY A 273 18.65 -5.93 -6.96
C GLY A 273 17.39 -6.71 -7.39
N LEU A 274 16.26 -6.02 -7.56
CA LEU A 274 15.01 -6.55 -8.11
C LEU A 274 14.25 -5.45 -8.88
N VAL A 275 13.34 -5.84 -9.78
CA VAL A 275 12.44 -4.89 -10.48
C VAL A 275 11.35 -4.36 -9.53
N PRO A 276 10.89 -3.10 -9.70
CA PRO A 276 9.77 -2.58 -8.92
C PRO A 276 8.51 -3.45 -9.08
N ARG A 277 7.86 -3.85 -7.98
CA ARG A 277 6.55 -4.57 -8.02
C ARG A 277 5.35 -3.68 -7.67
N VAL A 278 5.62 -2.47 -7.17
CA VAL A 278 4.62 -1.48 -6.73
C VAL A 278 4.88 -0.15 -7.43
N GLN A 279 3.82 0.59 -7.75
CA GLN A 279 3.91 1.80 -8.57
C GLN A 279 3.17 2.99 -7.96
N GLY A 280 3.20 4.13 -8.65
CA GLY A 280 2.47 5.33 -8.26
C GLY A 280 2.78 5.82 -6.84
N ALA A 281 1.74 6.29 -6.15
CA ALA A 281 1.87 6.83 -4.80
C ALA A 281 2.27 5.77 -3.77
N ILE A 282 1.83 4.52 -3.95
CA ILE A 282 2.18 3.39 -3.07
C ILE A 282 3.67 3.08 -3.18
N GLY A 283 4.17 2.92 -4.42
CA GLY A 283 5.59 2.72 -4.67
C GLY A 283 6.43 3.89 -4.16
N THR A 284 6.00 5.14 -4.41
CA THR A 284 6.69 6.34 -3.90
C THR A 284 6.80 6.34 -2.38
N ARG A 285 5.72 5.97 -1.66
CA ARG A 285 5.72 5.86 -0.21
C ARG A 285 6.69 4.78 0.26
N TRP A 286 6.62 3.58 -0.31
CA TRP A 286 7.49 2.46 0.04
C TRP A 286 8.98 2.81 -0.12
N TYR A 287 9.35 3.44 -1.23
CA TYR A 287 10.75 3.86 -1.46
C TYR A 287 11.22 4.94 -0.47
N ARG A 288 10.37 5.91 -0.12
CA ARG A 288 10.68 6.92 0.92
C ARG A 288 10.92 6.31 2.30
N MET A 289 10.35 5.15 2.58
CA MET A 289 10.58 4.41 3.83
C MET A 289 11.87 3.57 3.84
N GLY A 290 12.64 3.56 2.74
CA GLY A 290 13.80 2.69 2.56
C GLY A 290 13.54 1.43 1.71
N GLY A 291 12.34 1.30 1.13
CA GLY A 291 12.01 0.18 0.25
C GLY A 291 12.14 -1.17 0.97
N HIS A 292 12.93 -2.09 0.42
CA HIS A 292 13.10 -3.45 0.96
C HIS A 292 13.78 -3.50 2.35
N THR A 293 14.49 -2.44 2.75
CA THR A 293 15.09 -2.33 4.10
C THR A 293 14.15 -1.70 5.12
N SER A 294 12.98 -1.21 4.68
CA SER A 294 11.96 -0.68 5.59
C SER A 294 11.30 -1.81 6.40
N ARG A 295 10.56 -1.43 7.45
CA ARG A 295 9.76 -2.39 8.25
C ARG A 295 8.73 -3.19 7.44
N LEU A 296 8.35 -2.71 6.25
CA LEU A 296 7.42 -3.44 5.39
C LEU A 296 8.10 -4.56 4.61
N GLY A 297 9.41 -4.44 4.36
CA GLY A 297 10.16 -5.40 3.55
C GLY A 297 9.71 -5.41 2.09
N LEU A 298 9.85 -6.57 1.44
CA LEU A 298 9.50 -6.75 0.03
C LEU A 298 7.98 -6.83 -0.18
N PRO A 299 7.47 -6.30 -1.32
CA PRO A 299 6.10 -6.55 -1.75
C PRO A 299 5.86 -8.05 -1.99
N VAL A 300 4.67 -8.53 -1.62
CA VAL A 300 4.28 -9.95 -1.76
C VAL A 300 3.39 -10.22 -2.97
N GLY A 301 3.08 -9.19 -3.76
CA GLY A 301 2.27 -9.30 -4.96
C GLY A 301 2.17 -7.96 -5.69
N GLU A 302 1.34 -7.96 -6.72
CA GLU A 302 0.99 -6.78 -7.49
C GLU A 302 0.12 -5.80 -6.69
N GLU A 303 0.04 -4.56 -7.18
CA GLU A 303 -0.89 -3.57 -6.67
C GLU A 303 -2.33 -3.97 -6.97
N ILE A 304 -3.18 -3.95 -5.95
CA ILE A 304 -4.59 -4.33 -6.01
C ILE A 304 -5.44 -3.07 -6.10
N ALA A 305 -6.26 -2.96 -7.14
CA ALA A 305 -7.24 -1.89 -7.28
C ALA A 305 -8.36 -2.04 -6.24
N LEU A 306 -8.73 -0.93 -5.59
CA LEU A 306 -9.79 -0.85 -4.58
C LEU A 306 -10.81 0.23 -4.98
N PRO A 307 -12.04 0.20 -4.43
CA PRO A 307 -13.00 1.28 -4.65
C PRO A 307 -12.42 2.64 -4.24
N GLY A 308 -12.22 3.53 -5.21
CA GLY A 308 -11.65 4.86 -4.98
C GLY A 308 -10.17 4.87 -4.60
N GLY A 309 -9.42 3.78 -4.80
CA GLY A 309 -8.03 3.70 -4.37
C GLY A 309 -7.30 2.43 -4.82
N ALA A 310 -6.20 2.12 -4.14
CA ALA A 310 -5.39 0.93 -4.38
C ALA A 310 -4.68 0.49 -3.09
N THR A 311 -4.22 -0.75 -3.06
CA THR A 311 -3.34 -1.26 -2.00
C THR A 311 -2.22 -2.12 -2.56
N SER A 312 -1.13 -2.24 -1.82
CA SER A 312 -0.13 -3.28 -2.05
C SER A 312 0.25 -3.91 -0.73
N HIS A 313 0.36 -5.24 -0.75
CA HIS A 313 0.80 -6.01 0.40
C HIS A 313 2.31 -6.20 0.38
N PHE A 314 2.89 -6.16 1.56
CA PHE A 314 4.31 -6.37 1.84
C PHE A 314 4.44 -7.39 2.96
N ARG A 315 5.64 -7.99 3.12
CA ARG A 315 5.86 -9.01 4.17
C ARG A 315 5.50 -8.50 5.58
N GLY A 316 5.76 -7.22 5.85
CA GLY A 316 5.53 -6.59 7.15
C GLY A 316 4.19 -5.85 7.30
N GLY A 317 3.37 -5.75 6.25
CA GLY A 317 2.11 -4.98 6.30
C GLY A 317 1.56 -4.62 4.93
N ALA A 318 0.86 -3.49 4.83
CA ALA A 318 0.29 -3.02 3.58
C ALA A 318 0.38 -1.50 3.47
N ILE A 319 0.40 -0.98 2.24
CA ILE A 319 0.24 0.44 1.95
C ILE A 319 -1.06 0.60 1.18
N TYR A 320 -1.95 1.45 1.69
CA TYR A 320 -3.20 1.83 1.04
C TYR A 320 -3.11 3.26 0.55
N TRP A 321 -3.70 3.51 -0.61
CA TRP A 321 -3.76 4.83 -1.23
C TRP A 321 -5.17 5.14 -1.72
N SER A 322 -5.61 6.38 -1.50
CA SER A 322 -6.74 6.99 -2.21
C SER A 322 -6.39 8.43 -2.60
N PRO A 323 -7.10 9.05 -3.57
CA PRO A 323 -6.90 10.46 -3.89
C PRO A 323 -7.11 11.39 -2.70
N GLY A 324 -8.06 11.07 -1.81
CA GLY A 324 -8.41 11.92 -0.67
C GLY A 324 -7.48 11.78 0.54
N THR A 325 -6.81 10.63 0.68
CA THR A 325 -5.97 10.36 1.87
C THR A 325 -4.49 10.35 1.57
N GLY A 326 -4.06 10.05 0.33
CA GLY A 326 -2.67 9.74 0.03
C GLY A 326 -2.29 8.32 0.46
N ALA A 327 -1.01 7.98 0.35
CA ALA A 327 -0.49 6.63 0.59
C ALA A 327 0.02 6.48 2.03
N HIS A 328 -0.59 5.57 2.80
CA HIS A 328 -0.27 5.33 4.20
C HIS A 328 -0.09 3.85 4.47
N TRP A 329 0.91 3.48 5.28
CA TRP A 329 1.11 2.10 5.68
C TRP A 329 0.34 1.75 6.96
N VAL A 330 -0.13 0.51 7.01
CA VAL A 330 -0.79 -0.11 8.17
C VAL A 330 -0.16 -1.47 8.46
N THR A 331 0.10 -1.77 9.73
CA THR A 331 0.77 -3.02 10.13
C THR A 331 0.19 -3.61 11.42
N GLY A 332 0.65 -4.82 11.77
CA GLY A 332 0.44 -5.40 13.10
C GLY A 332 -1.02 -5.55 13.53
N ALA A 333 -1.27 -5.35 14.83
CA ALA A 333 -2.60 -5.48 15.44
C ALA A 333 -3.58 -4.40 14.97
N ILE A 334 -3.08 -3.20 14.68
CA ILE A 334 -3.88 -2.10 14.14
C ILE A 334 -4.46 -2.50 12.79
N ARG A 335 -3.64 -3.01 11.87
CA ARG A 335 -4.10 -3.50 10.56
C ARG A 335 -5.16 -4.59 10.71
N ARG A 336 -4.92 -5.60 11.54
CA ARG A 336 -5.88 -6.71 11.75
C ARG A 336 -7.22 -6.22 12.28
N THR A 337 -7.20 -5.26 13.21
CA THR A 337 -8.42 -4.67 13.78
C THR A 337 -9.17 -3.88 12.71
N TRP A 338 -8.46 -3.07 11.92
CA TRP A 338 -9.05 -2.33 10.81
C TRP A 338 -9.66 -3.26 9.74
N GLU A 339 -8.93 -4.31 9.34
CA GLU A 339 -9.42 -5.33 8.40
C GLU A 339 -10.69 -6.01 8.91
N ALA A 340 -10.77 -6.31 10.22
CA ALA A 340 -11.97 -6.87 10.85
C ALA A 340 -13.20 -5.93 10.81
N THR A 341 -12.99 -4.61 10.66
CA THR A 341 -14.08 -3.64 10.47
C THR A 341 -14.56 -3.54 9.00
N GLY A 342 -14.00 -4.33 8.08
CA GLY A 342 -14.26 -4.24 6.65
C GLY A 342 -13.25 -3.37 5.88
N ALA A 343 -12.12 -3.03 6.50
CA ALA A 343 -11.03 -2.25 5.89
C ALA A 343 -11.52 -0.93 5.25
N GLU A 344 -11.08 -0.63 4.02
CA GLU A 344 -11.44 0.59 3.29
C GLU A 344 -12.93 0.67 2.92
N ARG A 345 -13.63 -0.47 2.89
CA ARG A 345 -15.09 -0.56 2.68
C ARG A 345 -15.88 -0.42 3.99
N GLY A 346 -15.18 -0.56 5.11
CA GLY A 346 -15.74 -0.47 6.46
C GLY A 346 -15.98 0.96 6.90
N ARG A 347 -16.54 1.10 8.11
CA ARG A 347 -16.89 2.40 8.69
C ARG A 347 -15.72 3.34 8.92
N LEU A 348 -14.49 2.80 8.99
CA LEU A 348 -13.28 3.60 9.20
C LEU A 348 -12.74 4.17 7.89
N GLY A 349 -13.00 3.53 6.74
CA GLY A 349 -12.50 3.97 5.43
C GLY A 349 -10.98 3.85 5.30
N TYR A 350 -10.40 4.63 4.39
CA TYR A 350 -8.96 4.63 4.12
C TYR A 350 -8.15 5.22 5.29
N PRO A 351 -6.90 4.75 5.50
CA PRO A 351 -5.99 5.37 6.45
C PRO A 351 -5.64 6.80 6.02
N THR A 352 -5.55 7.70 7.00
CA THR A 352 -5.17 9.12 6.84
C THR A 352 -3.83 9.44 7.51
N SER A 353 -3.27 8.48 8.25
CA SER A 353 -1.91 8.51 8.74
C SER A 353 -1.29 7.13 8.67
N ASP A 354 0.02 7.09 8.59
CA ASP A 354 0.81 5.93 9.00
C ASP A 354 0.63 5.66 10.51
N GLU A 355 1.20 4.57 11.00
CA GLU A 355 1.23 4.29 12.44
C GLU A 355 2.06 5.33 13.19
N ILE A 356 1.46 5.93 14.19
CA ILE A 356 2.00 6.95 15.07
C ILE A 356 2.47 6.25 16.33
N THR A 357 3.73 6.44 16.70
CA THR A 357 4.27 5.98 17.99
C THR A 357 3.66 6.80 19.11
N LEU A 358 3.02 6.14 20.08
CA LEU A 358 2.44 6.73 21.27
C LEU A 358 3.16 6.23 22.53
N ARG A 359 2.95 6.89 23.67
CA ARG A 359 3.58 6.45 24.92
C ARG A 359 3.02 5.08 25.30
N GLY A 360 3.89 4.05 25.30
CA GLY A 360 3.50 2.68 25.64
C GLY A 360 2.61 2.00 24.61
N GLY A 361 2.53 2.51 23.37
CA GLY A 361 1.65 1.97 22.36
C GLY A 361 1.79 2.65 21.00
N ALA A 362 0.78 2.50 20.16
CA ALA A 362 0.73 3.07 18.82
C ALA A 362 -0.71 3.41 18.42
N GLY A 363 -0.88 4.24 17.39
CA GLY A 363 -2.20 4.48 16.82
C GLY A 363 -2.15 4.87 15.34
N SER A 364 -3.21 4.60 14.61
CA SER A 364 -3.38 5.05 13.21
C SER A 364 -4.71 5.75 13.05
N ARG A 365 -4.73 6.81 12.23
CA ARG A 365 -5.95 7.54 11.88
C ARG A 365 -6.50 7.05 10.55
N PHE A 366 -7.82 7.09 10.46
CA PHE A 366 -8.61 6.71 9.29
C PHE A 366 -9.64 7.81 9.03
N GLN A 367 -10.32 7.77 7.89
CA GLN A 367 -11.34 8.77 7.54
C GLN A 367 -12.46 8.85 8.59
N GLY A 368 -12.93 7.70 9.08
CA GLY A 368 -14.05 7.60 10.02
C GLY A 368 -13.67 7.53 11.51
N GLY A 369 -12.38 7.48 11.85
CA GLY A 369 -11.96 7.29 13.24
C GLY A 369 -10.47 7.01 13.41
N ALA A 370 -10.11 6.39 14.52
CA ALA A 370 -8.74 5.99 14.78
C ALA A 370 -8.72 4.65 15.53
N ILE A 371 -7.63 3.89 15.34
CA ILE A 371 -7.34 2.69 16.10
C ILE A 371 -6.13 2.95 16.97
N TYR A 372 -6.22 2.59 18.24
CA TYR A 372 -5.14 2.68 19.21
C TYR A 372 -4.79 1.30 19.73
N TRP A 373 -3.51 1.04 19.91
CA TRP A 373 -2.99 -0.22 20.42
C TRP A 373 -2.02 0.03 21.57
N SER A 374 -2.13 -0.79 22.61
CA SER A 374 -1.08 -0.96 23.63
C SER A 374 -0.90 -2.44 23.96
N PRO A 375 0.24 -2.85 24.54
CA PRO A 375 0.43 -4.23 24.99
C PRO A 375 -0.62 -4.68 26.01
N GLY A 376 -1.11 -3.77 26.85
CA GLY A 376 -2.05 -4.09 27.94
C GLY A 376 -3.51 -4.11 27.51
N THR A 377 -3.87 -3.45 26.41
CA THR A 377 -5.27 -3.33 25.96
C THR A 377 -5.56 -4.03 24.65
N GLY A 378 -4.55 -4.31 23.81
CA GLY A 378 -4.81 -4.68 22.43
C GLY A 378 -5.23 -3.48 21.59
N ALA A 379 -5.68 -3.73 20.36
CA ALA A 379 -6.03 -2.71 19.39
C ALA A 379 -7.54 -2.47 19.37
N HIS A 380 -7.94 -1.21 19.52
CA HIS A 380 -9.35 -0.81 19.59
C HIS A 380 -9.62 0.45 18.78
N TRP A 381 -10.75 0.47 18.08
CA TRP A 381 -11.19 1.65 17.34
C TRP A 381 -12.14 2.54 18.16
N VAL A 382 -11.96 3.85 18.01
CA VAL A 382 -12.82 4.90 18.58
C VAL A 382 -13.17 5.93 17.52
N THR A 383 -14.42 6.37 17.46
CA THR A 383 -14.90 7.30 16.44
C THR A 383 -15.59 8.54 17.00
N GLY A 384 -15.92 9.47 16.10
CA GLY A 384 -16.88 10.54 16.36
C GLY A 384 -16.61 11.38 17.61
N ALA A 385 -17.69 11.66 18.35
CA ALA A 385 -17.66 12.49 19.56
C ALA A 385 -16.90 11.81 20.71
N ILE A 386 -16.98 10.48 20.83
CA ILE A 386 -16.26 9.72 21.85
C ILE A 386 -14.74 9.93 21.72
N ARG A 387 -14.20 9.79 20.50
CA ARG A 387 -12.77 10.03 20.24
C ARG A 387 -12.37 11.47 20.59
N ARG A 388 -13.17 12.46 20.19
CA ARG A 388 -12.88 13.88 20.48
C ARG A 388 -12.88 14.18 21.97
N THR A 389 -13.85 13.66 22.73
CA THR A 389 -13.88 13.81 24.19
C THR A 389 -12.67 13.15 24.82
N TRP A 390 -12.31 11.93 24.41
CA TRP A 390 -11.11 11.25 24.91
C TRP A 390 -9.82 12.03 24.62
N GLU A 391 -9.65 12.51 23.39
CA GLU A 391 -8.50 13.34 23.00
C GLU A 391 -8.42 14.62 23.83
N ALA A 392 -9.55 15.26 24.13
CA ALA A 392 -9.61 16.45 24.99
C ALA A 392 -9.21 16.17 26.45
N THR A 393 -9.36 14.93 26.93
CA THR A 393 -8.86 14.53 28.27
C THR A 393 -7.36 14.23 28.34
N GLY A 394 -6.63 14.44 27.23
CA GLY A 394 -5.20 14.11 27.12
C GLY A 394 -4.92 12.74 26.51
N ALA A 395 -5.93 12.09 25.91
CA ALA A 395 -5.81 10.79 25.24
C ALA A 395 -5.13 9.73 26.11
N GLU A 396 -4.13 9.03 25.57
CA GLU A 396 -3.41 7.96 26.27
C GLU A 396 -2.56 8.45 27.45
N ARG A 397 -2.26 9.75 27.50
CA ARG A 397 -1.58 10.41 28.62
C ARG A 397 -2.55 10.89 29.70
N GLY A 398 -3.84 10.95 29.38
CA GLY A 398 -4.91 11.40 30.25
C GLY A 398 -5.35 10.35 31.26
N ARG A 399 -6.27 10.74 32.15
CA ARG A 399 -6.78 9.86 33.22
C ARG A 399 -7.52 8.61 32.72
N LEU A 400 -7.99 8.62 31.48
CA LEU A 400 -8.70 7.49 30.88
C LEU A 400 -7.74 6.43 30.31
N GLY A 401 -6.52 6.79 29.90
CA GLY A 401 -5.57 5.86 29.29
C GLY A 401 -6.02 5.33 27.93
N TYR A 402 -5.53 4.15 27.54
CA TYR A 402 -5.88 3.50 26.27
C TYR A 402 -7.32 2.94 26.28
N PRO A 403 -7.98 2.86 25.11
CA PRO A 403 -9.24 2.13 24.98
C PRO A 403 -9.06 0.64 25.28
N THR A 404 -10.06 0.04 25.91
CA THR A 404 -10.14 -1.40 26.27
C THR A 404 -11.31 -2.10 25.58
N SER A 405 -12.07 -1.38 24.78
CA SER A 405 -13.10 -1.92 23.91
C SER A 405 -13.16 -1.11 22.62
N ASP A 406 -13.65 -1.76 21.58
CA ASP A 406 -14.23 -1.08 20.43
C ASP A 406 -15.48 -0.28 20.86
N GLU A 407 -16.00 0.58 19.99
CA GLU A 407 -17.23 1.32 20.28
C GLU A 407 -18.43 0.38 20.36
N ILE A 408 -19.11 0.41 21.50
CA ILE A 408 -20.26 -0.40 21.84
C ILE A 408 -21.51 0.36 21.41
N THR A 409 -22.36 -0.27 20.59
CA THR A 409 -23.69 0.28 20.28
C THR A 409 -24.61 0.15 21.50
N LEU A 410 -25.17 1.28 21.93
CA LEU A 410 -26.11 1.37 23.05
C LEU A 410 -27.48 1.85 22.54
N ARG A 411 -28.53 1.69 23.35
CA ARG A 411 -29.87 2.15 22.94
C ARG A 411 -29.86 3.68 22.83
N GLY A 412 -30.05 4.20 21.61
CA GLY A 412 -30.05 5.64 21.35
C GLY A 412 -28.68 6.31 21.46
N GLY A 413 -27.58 5.54 21.42
CA GLY A 413 -26.25 6.10 21.62
C GLY A 413 -25.13 5.08 21.44
N ALA A 414 -23.96 5.41 21.97
CA ALA A 414 -22.76 4.61 21.89
C ALA A 414 -21.89 4.77 23.14
N GLY A 415 -20.98 3.83 23.38
CA GLY A 415 -20.01 3.94 24.45
C GLY A 415 -18.67 3.33 24.08
N SER A 416 -17.60 3.72 24.76
CA SER A 416 -16.31 3.04 24.69
C SER A 416 -15.68 2.96 26.06
N ARG A 417 -15.04 1.83 26.36
CA ARG A 417 -14.32 1.63 27.61
C ARG A 417 -12.85 1.96 27.43
N PHE A 418 -12.26 2.47 28.50
CA PHE A 418 -10.86 2.84 28.62
C PHE A 418 -10.31 2.28 29.93
N GLN A 419 -8.99 2.27 30.08
CA GLN A 419 -8.34 1.76 31.30
C GLN A 419 -8.87 2.43 32.58
N GLY A 420 -9.07 3.75 32.53
CA GLY A 420 -9.50 4.56 33.67
C GLY A 420 -11.01 4.83 33.76
N GLY A 421 -11.82 4.40 32.80
CA GLY A 421 -13.24 4.76 32.79
C GLY A 421 -13.96 4.39 31.50
N ALA A 422 -15.06 5.07 31.22
CA ALA A 422 -15.80 4.92 29.97
C ALA A 422 -16.33 6.27 29.50
N ILE A 423 -16.51 6.40 28.20
CA ILE A 423 -17.16 7.55 27.58
C ILE A 423 -18.46 7.06 26.95
N TYR A 424 -19.55 7.76 27.21
CA TYR A 424 -20.87 7.49 26.67
C TYR A 424 -21.35 8.68 25.86
N TRP A 425 -21.98 8.42 24.73
CA TRP A 425 -22.53 9.43 23.83
C TRP A 425 -23.98 9.11 23.50
N SER A 426 -24.82 10.15 23.49
CA SER A 426 -26.13 10.14 22.84
C SER A 426 -26.33 11.45 22.06
N PRO A 427 -27.26 11.50 21.09
CA PRO A 427 -27.61 12.73 20.39
C PRO A 427 -28.04 13.85 21.34
N ASP A 428 -28.74 13.51 22.42
CA ASP A 428 -29.33 14.49 23.35
C ASP A 428 -28.31 15.02 24.36
N THR A 429 -27.35 14.19 24.76
CA THR A 429 -26.40 14.54 25.83
C THR A 429 -25.03 14.92 25.33
N GLY A 430 -24.63 14.50 24.13
CA GLY A 430 -23.22 14.56 23.74
C GLY A 430 -22.38 13.50 24.46
N ALA A 431 -21.06 13.59 24.32
CA ALA A 431 -20.11 12.58 24.79
C ALA A 431 -19.50 12.96 26.13
N HIS A 432 -19.72 12.12 27.14
CA HIS A 432 -19.33 12.37 28.52
C HIS A 432 -18.61 11.18 29.13
N TRP A 433 -17.57 11.46 29.92
CA TRP A 433 -16.79 10.42 30.60
C TRP A 433 -17.21 10.25 32.06
N VAL A 434 -17.25 8.99 32.50
CA VAL A 434 -17.57 8.58 33.87
C VAL A 434 -16.56 7.54 34.35
N THR A 435 -16.08 7.67 35.60
CA THR A 435 -15.05 6.79 36.15
C THR A 435 -15.44 6.14 37.47
N GLY A 436 -14.58 5.22 37.95
CA GLY A 436 -14.59 4.75 39.33
C GLY A 436 -15.93 4.24 39.86
N ALA A 437 -16.24 4.63 41.10
CA ALA A 437 -17.45 4.22 41.81
C ALA A 437 -18.72 4.82 41.21
N ILE A 438 -18.64 6.03 40.65
CA ILE A 438 -19.76 6.68 39.98
C ILE A 438 -20.23 5.84 38.78
N ARG A 439 -19.32 5.41 37.91
CA ARG A 439 -19.64 4.55 36.77
C ARG A 439 -20.26 3.23 37.21
N ARG A 440 -19.68 2.56 38.21
CA ARG A 440 -20.19 1.27 38.72
C ARG A 440 -21.61 1.41 39.28
N THR A 441 -21.87 2.49 40.01
CA THR A 441 -23.21 2.78 40.56
C THR A 441 -24.21 3.03 39.43
N TRP A 442 -23.84 3.83 38.43
CA TRP A 442 -24.69 4.05 37.27
C TRP A 442 -25.00 2.75 36.51
N GLU A 443 -23.98 1.92 36.26
CA GLU A 443 -24.16 0.60 35.63
C GLU A 443 -25.10 -0.30 36.44
N ALA A 444 -25.00 -0.30 37.77
CA ALA A 444 -25.88 -1.05 38.66
C ALA A 444 -27.34 -0.57 38.63
N THR A 445 -27.59 0.70 38.27
CA THR A 445 -28.96 1.22 38.09
C THR A 445 -29.60 0.85 36.73
N GLY A 446 -28.90 0.07 35.90
CA GLY A 446 -29.33 -0.28 34.54
C GLY A 446 -28.74 0.60 33.44
N ALA A 447 -27.72 1.41 33.76
CA ALA A 447 -27.01 2.27 32.82
C ALA A 447 -27.96 3.17 31.99
N GLU A 448 -27.78 3.23 30.67
CA GLU A 448 -28.59 4.06 29.76
C GLU A 448 -30.05 3.62 29.67
N ARG A 449 -30.35 2.37 30.04
CA ARG A 449 -31.71 1.83 30.11
C ARG A 449 -32.36 2.06 31.48
N GLY A 450 -31.56 2.48 32.46
CA GLY A 450 -31.98 2.74 33.82
C GLY A 450 -32.64 4.10 33.98
N ARG A 451 -33.11 4.35 35.21
CA ARG A 451 -33.79 5.61 35.58
C ARG A 451 -32.94 6.87 35.42
N LEU A 452 -31.61 6.73 35.39
CA LEU A 452 -30.69 7.84 35.26
C LEU A 452 -30.47 8.24 33.80
N GLY A 453 -30.61 7.32 32.84
CA GLY A 453 -30.33 7.60 31.43
C GLY A 453 -28.83 7.89 31.16
N TYR A 454 -28.55 8.57 30.05
CA TYR A 454 -27.18 8.94 29.67
C TYR A 454 -26.58 10.01 30.60
N PRO A 455 -25.24 10.05 30.77
CA PRO A 455 -24.58 11.15 31.45
C PRO A 455 -24.77 12.47 30.68
N THR A 456 -24.94 13.58 31.40
CA THR A 456 -25.09 14.95 30.88
C THR A 456 -23.94 15.86 31.32
N SER A 457 -22.99 15.32 32.06
CA SER A 457 -21.74 15.98 32.41
C SER A 457 -20.63 14.96 32.48
N ASP A 458 -19.41 15.45 32.26
CA ASP A 458 -18.21 14.77 32.73
C ASP A 458 -18.21 14.71 34.28
N GLU A 459 -17.32 13.91 34.88
CA GLU A 459 -17.16 13.89 36.33
C GLU A 459 -16.63 15.25 36.83
N ILE A 460 -17.39 15.84 37.75
CA ILE A 460 -17.14 17.13 38.38
C ILE A 460 -16.37 16.86 39.67
N THR A 461 -15.22 17.50 39.83
CA THR A 461 -14.49 17.51 41.11
C THR A 461 -15.26 18.35 42.12
N LEU A 462 -15.64 17.75 43.25
CA LEU A 462 -16.34 18.39 44.35
C LEU A 462 -15.43 18.47 45.58
N ARG A 463 -15.81 19.28 46.57
CA ARG A 463 -15.03 19.36 47.81
C ARG A 463 -15.14 18.02 48.55
N GLY A 464 -14.03 17.32 48.72
CA GLY A 464 -14.00 16.01 49.39
C GLY A 464 -14.59 14.85 48.58
N GLY A 465 -14.83 15.02 47.28
CA GLY A 465 -15.49 14.00 46.48
C GLY A 465 -15.61 14.34 45.00
N ALA A 466 -16.53 13.68 44.32
CA ALA A 466 -16.82 13.87 42.91
C ALA A 466 -18.31 13.65 42.63
N GLY A 467 -18.80 14.13 41.48
CA GLY A 467 -20.15 13.83 41.04
C GLY A 467 -20.32 13.88 39.53
N SER A 468 -21.31 13.18 39.02
CA SER A 468 -21.71 13.24 37.61
C SER A 468 -23.21 13.42 37.48
N ARG A 469 -23.62 14.21 36.50
CA ARG A 469 -25.04 14.41 36.16
C ARG A 469 -25.44 13.46 35.05
N PHE A 470 -26.70 13.07 35.09
CA PHE A 470 -27.37 12.19 34.14
C PHE A 470 -28.74 12.79 33.79
N GLN A 471 -29.38 12.30 32.73
CA GLN A 471 -30.68 12.80 32.28
C GLN A 471 -31.73 12.80 33.40
N GLY A 472 -31.78 11.72 34.19
CA GLY A 472 -32.77 11.52 35.25
C GLY A 472 -32.33 11.93 36.65
N GLY A 473 -31.06 12.26 36.87
CA GLY A 473 -30.53 12.49 38.22
C GLY A 473 -29.03 12.77 38.25
N ALA A 474 -28.42 12.59 39.41
CA ALA A 474 -26.98 12.76 39.59
C ALA A 474 -26.45 11.70 40.55
N ILE A 475 -25.17 11.35 40.42
CA ILE A 475 -24.47 10.46 41.34
C ILE A 475 -23.35 11.26 42.00
N TYR A 476 -23.25 11.15 43.31
CA TYR A 476 -22.22 11.79 44.11
C TYR A 476 -21.41 10.73 44.84
N TRP A 477 -20.11 10.96 44.97
CA TRP A 477 -19.17 10.08 45.64
C TRP A 477 -18.28 10.88 46.57
N SER A 478 -18.07 10.38 47.79
CA SER A 478 -16.96 10.76 48.66
C SER A 478 -16.26 9.51 49.18
N PRO A 479 -15.02 9.61 49.70
CA PRO A 479 -14.33 8.50 50.36
C PRO A 479 -15.13 7.91 51.52
N ASP A 480 -15.86 8.75 52.25
CA ASP A 480 -16.56 8.37 53.49
C ASP A 480 -17.94 7.77 53.22
N THR A 481 -18.64 8.22 52.17
CA THR A 481 -20.01 7.78 51.90
C THR A 481 -20.12 6.78 50.75
N GLY A 482 -19.12 6.66 49.88
CA GLY A 482 -19.28 5.88 48.65
C GLY A 482 -20.15 6.61 47.63
N ALA A 483 -20.55 5.90 46.56
CA ALA A 483 -21.25 6.51 45.43
C ALA A 483 -22.76 6.26 45.55
N HIS A 484 -23.55 7.34 45.57
CA HIS A 484 -25.00 7.29 45.73
C HIS A 484 -25.70 8.20 44.72
N TRP A 485 -26.82 7.71 44.17
CA TRP A 485 -27.62 8.47 43.21
C TRP A 485 -28.71 9.27 43.91
N VAL A 486 -29.04 10.45 43.38
CA VAL A 486 -30.15 11.30 43.83
C VAL A 486 -30.98 11.76 42.64
N THR A 487 -32.30 11.76 42.77
CA THR A 487 -33.24 12.05 41.68
C THR A 487 -34.39 12.94 42.16
N GLY A 488 -35.21 13.40 41.21
CA GLY A 488 -36.53 13.95 41.50
C GLY A 488 -36.51 15.22 42.37
N ALA A 489 -37.54 15.36 43.21
CA ALA A 489 -37.67 16.52 44.10
C ALA A 489 -36.58 16.54 45.17
N ILE A 490 -36.19 15.37 45.70
CA ILE A 490 -35.12 15.24 46.70
C ILE A 490 -33.83 15.89 46.20
N ARG A 491 -33.38 15.55 44.99
CA ARG A 491 -32.17 16.15 44.39
C ARG A 491 -32.29 17.66 44.29
N ARG A 492 -33.40 18.17 43.75
CA ARG A 492 -33.62 19.62 43.58
C ARG A 492 -33.59 20.36 44.91
N THR A 493 -34.26 19.83 45.93
CA THR A 493 -34.27 20.43 47.28
C THR A 493 -32.89 20.41 47.92
N TRP A 494 -32.16 19.29 47.82
CA TRP A 494 -30.80 19.20 48.34
C TRP A 494 -29.83 20.14 47.62
N GLU A 495 -29.85 20.18 46.28
CA GLU A 495 -29.03 21.10 45.50
C GLU A 495 -29.34 22.58 45.82
N ALA A 496 -30.61 22.93 45.97
CA ALA A 496 -31.04 24.29 46.35
C ALA A 496 -30.59 24.71 47.77
N THR A 497 -30.26 23.75 48.63
CA THR A 497 -29.79 23.99 50.01
C THR A 497 -28.27 23.89 50.14
N GLY A 498 -27.54 23.93 49.02
CA GLY A 498 -26.08 23.96 48.97
C GLY A 498 -25.41 22.62 48.66
N ALA A 499 -26.19 21.58 48.31
CA ALA A 499 -25.69 20.26 47.93
C ALA A 499 -24.69 19.68 48.96
N GLU A 500 -23.54 19.19 48.50
CA GLU A 500 -22.50 18.58 49.33
C GLU A 500 -21.82 19.57 50.29
N ARG A 501 -21.95 20.88 50.01
CA ARG A 501 -21.46 21.96 50.88
C ARG A 501 -22.53 22.45 51.86
N GLY A 502 -23.76 22.01 51.68
CA GLY A 502 -24.91 22.35 52.50
C GLY A 502 -24.89 21.62 53.84
N ARG A 503 -25.89 21.92 54.67
CA ARG A 503 -26.00 21.36 56.03
C ARG A 503 -26.17 19.84 56.08
N LEU A 504 -26.57 19.22 54.97
CA LEU A 504 -26.82 17.78 54.89
C LEU A 504 -25.56 16.97 54.54
N GLY A 505 -24.58 17.56 53.85
CA GLY A 505 -23.39 16.85 53.36
C GLY A 505 -23.68 15.93 52.18
N TYR A 506 -22.80 14.95 51.94
CA TYR A 506 -22.93 13.94 50.89
C TYR A 506 -24.06 12.93 51.20
N PRO A 507 -24.69 12.35 50.16
CA PRO A 507 -25.62 11.24 50.34
C PRO A 507 -24.89 10.00 50.88
N THR A 508 -25.54 9.29 51.80
CA THR A 508 -25.07 8.04 52.43
C THR A 508 -25.95 6.83 52.10
N SER A 509 -27.01 7.04 51.31
CA SER A 509 -27.84 5.97 50.79
C SER A 509 -28.39 6.30 49.42
N ASP A 510 -28.72 5.26 48.66
CA ASP A 510 -29.59 5.39 47.50
C ASP A 510 -31.04 5.68 47.94
N PRO A 511 -31.88 6.26 47.06
CA PRO A 511 -33.31 6.46 47.30
C PRO A 511 -33.99 5.13 47.56
N ARG A 512 -34.59 5.01 48.74
CA ARG A 512 -35.28 3.81 49.19
C ARG A 512 -36.73 4.09 49.58
N PRO A 513 -37.65 3.15 49.32
CA PRO A 513 -39.03 3.29 49.78
C PRO A 513 -39.08 3.27 51.31
N VAL A 514 -39.91 4.14 51.87
CA VAL A 514 -40.24 4.20 53.31
C VAL A 514 -41.75 4.37 53.47
N ALA A 515 -42.26 4.16 54.69
CA ALA A 515 -43.65 4.47 54.98
C ALA A 515 -43.95 5.94 54.66
N GLY A 516 -44.87 6.17 53.72
CA GLY A 516 -45.29 7.51 53.31
C GLY A 516 -44.45 8.19 52.22
N GLY A 517 -43.43 7.55 51.64
CA GLY A 517 -42.63 8.20 50.59
C GLY A 517 -41.34 7.49 50.16
N THR A 518 -40.45 8.24 49.51
CA THR A 518 -39.08 7.82 49.19
C THR A 518 -38.09 8.63 50.02
N ARG A 519 -37.09 8.00 50.62
CA ARG A 519 -36.10 8.66 51.48
C ARG A 519 -34.68 8.48 50.96
N VAL A 520 -33.87 9.52 51.15
CA VAL A 520 -32.42 9.52 50.99
C VAL A 520 -31.80 10.00 52.30
N ASP A 521 -30.80 9.27 52.79
CA ASP A 521 -29.97 9.73 53.91
C ASP A 521 -28.73 10.45 53.41
N PHE A 522 -28.27 11.40 54.22
CA PHE A 522 -27.07 12.20 54.04
C PHE A 522 -26.25 12.16 55.34
N GLU A 523 -24.99 12.60 55.28
CA GLU A 523 -24.05 12.59 56.43
C GLU A 523 -24.63 13.22 57.70
N HIS A 524 -25.47 14.25 57.55
CA HIS A 524 -25.98 15.05 58.66
C HIS A 524 -27.50 15.16 58.69
N GLY A 525 -28.23 14.27 58.00
CA GLY A 525 -29.69 14.27 58.03
C GLY A 525 -30.30 13.41 56.93
N SER A 526 -31.58 13.61 56.63
CA SER A 526 -32.29 12.90 55.58
C SER A 526 -33.34 13.78 54.91
N LEU A 527 -33.67 13.44 53.67
CA LEU A 527 -34.79 14.03 52.93
C LEU A 527 -35.76 12.92 52.55
N THR A 528 -37.05 13.14 52.82
CA THR A 528 -38.13 12.23 52.41
C THR A 528 -39.11 12.96 51.52
N GLU A 529 -39.26 12.50 50.28
CA GLU A 529 -40.33 12.91 49.37
C GLU A 529 -41.59 12.10 49.71
N THR A 530 -42.62 12.78 50.23
CA THR A 530 -43.88 12.15 50.60
C THR A 530 -44.65 11.68 49.36
N SER A 531 -45.65 10.80 49.56
CA SER A 531 -46.58 10.40 48.48
C SER A 531 -47.30 11.59 47.82
N SER A 532 -47.42 12.72 48.51
CA SER A 532 -47.94 13.98 47.97
C SER A 532 -46.90 14.83 47.21
N GLY A 533 -45.66 14.37 47.06
CA GLY A 533 -44.57 15.06 46.36
C GLY A 533 -43.86 16.14 47.19
N ARG A 534 -44.18 16.28 48.50
CA ARG A 534 -43.53 17.25 49.39
C ARG A 534 -42.22 16.67 49.93
N VAL A 535 -41.13 17.43 49.85
CA VAL A 535 -39.85 17.03 50.45
C VAL A 535 -39.76 17.55 51.88
N VAL A 536 -39.52 16.65 52.83
CA VAL A 536 -39.36 16.96 54.26
C VAL A 536 -37.94 16.63 54.70
N THR A 537 -37.30 17.57 55.38
CA THR A 537 -35.98 17.38 55.99
C THR A 537 -36.10 16.85 57.41
N SER A 538 -35.27 15.89 57.80
CA SER A 538 -35.27 15.32 59.16
C SER A 538 -33.84 15.08 59.67
N GLY A 539 -33.61 15.36 60.95
CA GLY A 539 -32.38 14.98 61.66
C GLY A 539 -31.16 15.87 61.44
N THR A 540 -31.32 17.14 61.04
CA THR A 540 -30.17 18.06 60.92
C THR A 540 -29.53 18.31 62.28
N ARG A 541 -28.29 17.84 62.49
CA ARG A 541 -27.48 18.28 63.63
C ARG A 541 -27.24 19.78 63.49
N THR A 542 -27.74 20.58 64.41
CA THR A 542 -27.33 21.97 64.56
C THR A 542 -25.84 21.97 64.90
N ALA A 543 -25.05 22.76 64.17
CA ALA A 543 -23.72 23.12 64.62
C ALA A 543 -23.88 23.93 65.93
N GLY A 544 -23.81 23.25 67.08
CA GLY A 544 -23.51 23.92 68.36
C GLY A 544 -22.09 24.48 68.25
N GLY A 545 -21.81 25.72 68.64
CA GLY A 545 -22.25 26.31 69.90
C GLY A 545 -21.38 25.72 71.00
N THR A 546 -20.15 26.22 71.12
CA THR A 546 -19.18 25.91 72.18
C THR A 546 -19.75 26.36 73.53
N PRO A 547 -19.62 25.56 74.60
CA PRO A 547 -19.37 26.07 75.95
C PRO A 547 -17.90 26.45 76.14
#